data_AF-A0A0L7LMC1-F1
#
_entry.id   AF-A0A0L7LMC1-F1
#
_cell.length_a   1.000
_cell.length_b   1.000
_cell.length_c   1.000
_cell.angle_alpha   90.00
_cell.angle_beta   90.00
_cell.angle_gamma   90.00
#
_symmetry.space_group_name_H-M   'P 1'
#
loop_
_entity.id
_entity.type
_entity.pdbx_description
1 polymer ?
#
loop_
_entity_poly.entity_id
_entity_poly.type
_entity_poly.pdbx_seq_one_letter_code
_entity_poly.pdbx_strand_id
1 'polypeptide(L)'
;MKKPAAVATDKTVENGDADYEFTCQHGPAECYGNKLHACAIDVLQNITAAIRYNSCLMDYSQAGNGSDDVAANVAIKQCAKGAKGPELLKFYGEESTKSGFTSVPYVLINGAPGRVDHFKEDVCKAFSKPPPPCKQ
;
A
#
# COMPACT_ATOMS: atom_id res chain seq x y z
N MET A 1 7.60 9.12 -23.55
CA MET A 1 6.49 8.41 -22.88
C MET A 1 6.56 8.78 -21.40
N LYS A 2 5.51 9.39 -20.83
CA LYS A 2 5.46 9.75 -19.41
C LYS A 2 5.17 8.46 -18.64
N LYS A 3 6.08 8.01 -17.77
CA LYS A 3 5.87 6.83 -16.91
C LYS A 3 4.59 7.10 -16.08
N PRO A 4 3.62 6.18 -16.01
CA PRO A 4 2.43 6.39 -15.16
C PRO A 4 2.86 6.62 -13.71
N ALA A 5 2.02 7.32 -12.95
CA ALA A 5 2.21 7.47 -11.51
C ALA A 5 2.21 6.08 -10.85
N ALA A 6 3.02 5.87 -9.80
CA ALA A 6 3.14 4.58 -9.11
C ALA A 6 1.84 4.20 -8.40
N VAL A 7 1.03 3.39 -9.05
CA VAL A 7 -0.14 2.74 -8.45
C VAL A 7 0.33 1.44 -7.78
N ALA A 8 -0.50 0.83 -6.94
CA ALA A 8 -0.26 -0.56 -6.50
C ALA A 8 -0.02 -1.52 -7.68
N THR A 9 -0.58 -1.19 -8.85
CA THR A 9 -0.37 -1.85 -10.14
C THR A 9 -0.45 -0.81 -11.27
N ASP A 10 0.56 -0.71 -12.13
CA ASP A 10 0.52 0.14 -13.34
C ASP A 10 -0.52 -0.34 -14.34
N LYS A 11 -0.72 -1.67 -14.43
CA LYS A 11 -1.69 -2.32 -15.31
C LYS A 11 -2.21 -3.59 -14.65
N THR A 12 -3.51 -3.82 -14.79
CA THR A 12 -4.18 -5.09 -14.48
C THR A 12 -4.82 -5.60 -15.77
N VAL A 13 -4.59 -6.87 -16.12
CA VAL A 13 -5.29 -7.56 -17.22
C VAL A 13 -6.15 -8.67 -16.62
N GLU A 14 -7.41 -8.74 -17.04
CA GLU A 14 -8.36 -9.77 -16.63
C GLU A 14 -8.44 -10.84 -17.73
N ASN A 15 -8.06 -12.07 -17.41
CA ASN A 15 -7.99 -13.19 -18.36
C ASN A 15 -9.16 -14.19 -18.22
N GLY A 16 -10.10 -13.96 -17.30
CA GLY A 16 -11.20 -14.88 -16.96
C GLY A 16 -11.50 -14.87 -15.46
N ASP A 17 -12.22 -15.88 -14.96
CA ASP A 17 -12.61 -15.99 -13.55
C ASP A 17 -11.41 -15.91 -12.58
N ALA A 18 -11.21 -14.73 -11.99
CA ALA A 18 -10.18 -14.40 -11.01
C ALA A 18 -8.71 -14.55 -11.48
N ASP A 19 -8.46 -14.63 -12.79
CA ASP A 19 -7.10 -14.61 -13.35
C ASP A 19 -6.67 -13.17 -13.68
N TYR A 20 -5.77 -12.62 -12.87
CA TYR A 20 -5.29 -11.25 -12.97
C TYR A 20 -3.78 -11.20 -13.23
N GLU A 21 -3.38 -10.55 -14.31
CA GLU A 21 -1.99 -10.23 -14.59
C GLU A 21 -1.68 -8.78 -14.16
N PHE A 22 -0.67 -8.62 -13.31
CA PHE A 22 -0.28 -7.32 -12.76
C PHE A 22 1.09 -6.89 -13.27
N THR A 23 1.18 -5.63 -13.70
CA THR A 23 2.45 -4.94 -13.96
C THR A 23 2.67 -3.88 -12.88
N CYS A 24 3.86 -3.82 -12.32
CA CYS A 24 4.28 -2.80 -11.33
C CYS A 24 5.60 -2.15 -11.78
N GLN A 25 5.89 -0.92 -11.30
CA GLN A 25 6.99 -0.08 -11.79
C GLN A 25 8.38 -0.67 -11.60
N HIS A 26 8.48 -1.55 -10.62
CA HIS A 26 9.67 -2.21 -10.18
C HIS A 26 9.59 -3.74 -10.36
N GLY A 27 8.67 -4.20 -11.21
CA GLY A 27 8.55 -5.58 -11.63
C GLY A 27 7.77 -6.49 -10.67
N PRO A 28 7.83 -7.82 -10.88
CA PRO A 28 6.98 -8.77 -10.19
C PRO A 28 7.18 -8.83 -8.67
N ALA A 29 8.38 -8.52 -8.18
CA ALA A 29 8.68 -8.49 -6.75
C ALA A 29 7.86 -7.41 -6.03
N GLU A 30 7.70 -6.24 -6.64
CA GLU A 30 6.82 -5.18 -6.13
C GLU A 30 5.37 -5.62 -6.10
N CYS A 31 4.88 -6.21 -7.18
CA CYS A 31 3.50 -6.71 -7.22
C CYS A 31 3.25 -7.75 -6.13
N TYR A 32 4.21 -8.64 -5.88
CA TYR A 32 4.13 -9.61 -4.79
C TYR A 32 4.17 -8.93 -3.42
N GLY A 33 5.05 -7.95 -3.21
CA GLY A 33 5.09 -7.16 -1.99
C GLY A 33 3.78 -6.41 -1.71
N ASN A 34 3.17 -5.85 -2.74
CA ASN A 34 1.87 -5.20 -2.64
C ASN A 34 0.76 -6.19 -2.24
N LYS A 35 0.81 -7.44 -2.73
CA LYS A 35 -0.09 -8.52 -2.24
C LYS A 35 0.15 -8.82 -0.77
N LEU A 36 1.41 -8.89 -0.32
CA LEU A 36 1.72 -9.12 1.11
C LEU A 36 1.18 -7.99 2.00
N HIS A 37 1.36 -6.73 1.59
CA HIS A 37 0.82 -5.58 2.33
C HIS A 37 -0.71 -5.59 2.39
N ALA A 38 -1.37 -5.90 1.27
CA ALA A 38 -2.82 -5.99 1.21
C ALA A 38 -3.36 -7.15 2.08
N CYS A 39 -2.71 -8.31 2.02
CA CYS A 39 -3.03 -9.46 2.85
C CYS A 39 -2.77 -9.22 4.34
N ALA A 40 -1.79 -8.41 4.71
CA ALA A 40 -1.60 -8.03 6.11
C ALA A 40 -2.79 -7.23 6.65
N ILE A 41 -3.38 -6.35 5.83
CA ILE A 41 -4.59 -5.59 6.20
C ILE A 41 -5.79 -6.54 6.36
N ASP A 42 -5.97 -7.45 5.40
CA ASP A 42 -7.09 -8.41 5.39
C ASP A 42 -7.00 -9.44 6.53
N VAL A 43 -5.84 -10.04 6.76
CA VAL A 43 -5.63 -11.12 7.75
C VAL A 43 -5.63 -10.60 9.18
N LEU A 44 -4.99 -9.45 9.44
CA LEU A 44 -4.85 -8.95 10.81
C LEU A 44 -6.12 -8.29 11.34
N GLN A 45 -6.99 -7.78 10.44
CA GLN A 45 -8.25 -7.09 10.78
C GLN A 45 -8.11 -6.01 11.86
N ASN A 46 -6.90 -5.46 12.02
CA ASN A 46 -6.57 -4.44 12.99
C ASN A 46 -5.61 -3.46 12.32
N ILE A 47 -6.09 -2.25 12.05
CA ILE A 47 -5.36 -1.25 11.28
C ILE A 47 -4.03 -0.88 11.94
N THR A 48 -3.98 -0.76 13.27
CA THR A 48 -2.73 -0.44 13.99
C THR A 48 -1.71 -1.56 13.87
N ALA A 49 -2.15 -2.82 14.01
CA ALA A 49 -1.28 -3.98 13.84
C ALA A 49 -0.80 -4.10 12.39
N ALA A 50 -1.69 -3.93 11.41
CA ALA A 50 -1.36 -3.99 9.99
C ALA A 50 -0.38 -2.90 9.56
N ILE A 51 -0.56 -1.65 10.02
CA ILE A 51 0.41 -0.57 9.76
C ILE A 51 1.78 -0.93 10.34
N ARG A 52 1.85 -1.34 11.60
CA ARG A 52 3.14 -1.72 12.23
C ARG A 52 3.81 -2.87 11.49
N TYR A 53 3.04 -3.90 11.15
CA TYR A 53 3.54 -5.05 10.42
C TYR A 53 4.07 -4.66 9.03
N ASN A 54 3.30 -3.87 8.28
CA ASN A 54 3.71 -3.39 6.96
C ASN A 54 4.93 -2.46 7.03
N SER A 55 5.03 -1.61 8.06
CA SER A 55 6.25 -0.81 8.29
C SER A 55 7.48 -1.69 8.46
N CYS A 56 7.41 -2.72 9.31
CA CYS A 56 8.52 -3.67 9.44
C CYS A 56 8.80 -4.39 8.12
N LEU A 57 7.77 -4.83 7.40
CA LEU A 57 7.93 -5.56 6.16
C LEU A 57 8.58 -4.72 5.05
N MET A 58 8.29 -3.42 5.01
CA MET A 58 8.95 -2.44 4.14
C MET A 58 10.42 -2.23 4.54
N ASP A 59 10.73 -2.13 5.84
CA ASP A 59 12.09 -1.93 6.35
C ASP A 59 13.00 -3.14 6.11
N TYR A 60 12.46 -4.37 6.16
CA TYR A 60 13.20 -5.59 5.85
C TYR A 60 13.53 -5.76 4.36
N SER A 61 12.90 -4.99 3.46
CA SER A 61 13.23 -5.04 2.03
C SER A 61 14.60 -4.41 1.77
N GLN A 62 15.66 -5.23 1.81
CA GLN A 62 17.02 -4.80 1.49
C GLN A 62 17.10 -4.50 -0.02
N ALA A 63 16.92 -3.22 -0.38
CA ALA A 63 17.23 -2.62 -1.69
C ALA A 63 16.63 -3.29 -2.96
N GLY A 64 15.32 -3.55 -3.01
CA GLY A 64 14.73 -4.14 -4.22
C GLY A 64 13.21 -4.12 -4.39
N ASN A 65 12.53 -3.04 -4.02
CA ASN A 65 11.17 -2.66 -4.46
C ASN A 65 9.99 -3.63 -4.18
N GLY A 66 10.13 -4.59 -3.27
CA GLY A 66 9.03 -5.44 -2.83
C GLY A 66 9.32 -6.07 -1.48
N SER A 67 8.27 -6.31 -0.69
CA SER A 67 8.33 -7.00 0.60
C SER A 67 8.96 -8.38 0.50
N ASP A 68 9.72 -8.78 1.53
CA ASP A 68 10.39 -10.07 1.56
C ASP A 68 9.46 -11.21 2.05
N ASP A 69 9.34 -12.27 1.24
CA ASP A 69 8.62 -13.50 1.59
C ASP A 69 9.23 -14.20 2.82
N VAL A 70 10.52 -14.02 3.10
CA VAL A 70 11.15 -14.60 4.28
C VAL A 70 10.65 -13.91 5.56
N ALA A 71 10.52 -12.60 5.53
CA ALA A 71 10.05 -11.81 6.68
C ALA A 71 8.55 -11.94 6.92
N ALA A 72 7.77 -12.34 5.91
CA ALA A 72 6.33 -12.41 6.04
C ALA A 72 5.83 -13.62 6.87
N ASN A 73 4.81 -13.37 7.71
CA ASN A 73 4.06 -14.37 8.46
C ASN A 73 3.38 -15.40 7.52
N VAL A 74 3.32 -16.66 7.95
CA VAL A 74 2.76 -17.78 7.18
C VAL A 74 1.35 -17.50 6.64
N ALA A 75 0.43 -16.96 7.45
CA ALA A 75 -0.95 -16.71 7.03
C ALA A 75 -1.02 -15.61 5.94
N ILE A 76 -0.20 -14.57 6.08
CA ILE A 76 -0.12 -13.47 5.11
C ILE A 76 0.46 -13.95 3.78
N LYS A 77 1.48 -14.82 3.82
CA LYS A 77 2.05 -15.45 2.62
C LYS A 77 1.06 -16.35 1.91
N GLN A 78 0.30 -17.14 2.67
CA GLN A 78 -0.74 -18.01 2.12
C GLN A 78 -1.82 -17.17 1.42
N CYS A 79 -2.25 -16.06 2.03
CA CYS A 79 -3.14 -15.11 1.38
C CYS A 79 -2.54 -14.55 0.08
N ALA A 80 -1.29 -14.08 0.11
CA ALA A 80 -0.67 -13.42 -1.04
C ALA A 80 -0.44 -14.35 -2.23
N LYS A 81 -0.16 -15.64 -1.97
CA LYS A 81 0.02 -16.68 -2.99
C LYS A 81 -1.29 -17.33 -3.44
N GLY A 82 -2.37 -17.21 -2.65
CA GLY A 82 -3.70 -17.73 -2.97
C GLY A 82 -4.56 -16.77 -3.80
N ALA A 83 -5.80 -17.17 -4.08
CA ALA A 83 -6.75 -16.37 -4.88
C ALA A 83 -7.05 -14.99 -4.29
N LYS A 84 -6.97 -14.86 -2.95
CA LYS A 84 -7.24 -13.61 -2.24
C LYS A 84 -6.23 -12.50 -2.54
N GLY A 85 -4.95 -12.85 -2.73
CA GLY A 85 -3.89 -11.88 -3.01
C GLY A 85 -4.16 -11.05 -4.27
N PRO A 86 -4.39 -11.68 -5.44
CA PRO A 86 -4.81 -11.00 -6.66
C PRO A 86 -6.07 -10.14 -6.51
N GLU A 87 -7.13 -10.65 -5.87
CA GLU A 87 -8.36 -9.88 -5.63
C GLU A 87 -8.09 -8.59 -4.84
N LEU A 88 -7.33 -8.70 -3.75
CA LEU A 88 -6.97 -7.56 -2.91
C LEU A 88 -6.06 -6.57 -3.65
N LEU A 89 -5.10 -7.06 -4.44
CA LEU A 89 -4.21 -6.19 -5.21
C LEU A 89 -4.99 -5.40 -6.26
N LYS A 90 -5.93 -6.03 -6.97
CA LYS A 90 -6.85 -5.35 -7.88
C LYS A 90 -7.65 -4.27 -7.13
N PHE A 91 -8.29 -4.64 -6.03
CA PHE A 91 -9.10 -3.73 -5.22
C PHE A 91 -8.31 -2.48 -4.81
N TYR A 92 -7.10 -2.63 -4.24
CA TYR A 92 -6.28 -1.48 -3.84
C TYR A 92 -5.69 -0.70 -5.01
N GLY A 93 -5.45 -1.36 -6.16
CA GLY A 93 -5.12 -0.70 -7.40
C GLY A 93 -6.23 0.27 -7.83
N GLU A 94 -7.48 -0.21 -7.88
CA GLU A 94 -8.67 0.59 -8.20
C GLU A 94 -8.90 1.73 -7.19
N GLU A 95 -8.81 1.46 -5.88
CA GLU A 95 -8.95 2.50 -4.86
C GLU A 95 -7.88 3.61 -5.00
N SER A 96 -6.65 3.23 -5.31
CA SER A 96 -5.56 4.20 -5.52
C SER A 96 -5.85 5.14 -6.70
N THR A 97 -6.44 4.64 -7.80
CA THR A 97 -6.77 5.50 -8.95
C THR A 97 -7.79 6.60 -8.62
N LYS A 98 -8.65 6.39 -7.61
CA LYS A 98 -9.66 7.37 -7.18
C LYS A 98 -9.04 8.57 -6.47
N SER A 99 -7.80 8.47 -6.00
CA SER A 99 -7.16 9.56 -5.25
C SER A 99 -6.57 10.66 -6.14
N GLY A 100 -6.47 10.45 -7.47
CA GLY A 100 -5.98 11.46 -8.42
C GLY A 100 -4.50 11.82 -8.27
N PHE A 101 -3.69 10.92 -7.70
CA PHE A 101 -2.26 11.17 -7.49
C PHE A 101 -1.48 11.17 -8.81
N THR A 102 -0.40 11.96 -8.86
CA THR A 102 0.51 12.03 -10.03
C THR A 102 1.88 11.40 -9.77
N SER A 103 2.18 11.09 -8.51
CA SER A 103 3.43 10.50 -8.04
C SER A 103 3.21 9.88 -6.67
N VAL A 104 4.07 8.94 -6.27
CA VAL A 104 4.14 8.42 -4.89
C VAL A 104 5.40 8.89 -4.19
N PRO A 105 5.42 8.92 -2.84
CA PRO A 105 4.27 8.74 -1.93
C PRO A 105 3.21 9.85 -2.09
N TYR A 106 1.93 9.50 -1.87
CA TYR A 106 0.80 10.43 -1.93
C TYR A 106 -0.08 10.25 -0.70
N VAL A 107 -0.40 11.36 -0.02
CA VAL A 107 -1.16 11.35 1.24
C VAL A 107 -2.31 12.32 1.14
N LEU A 108 -3.49 11.88 1.58
CA LEU A 108 -4.66 12.73 1.78
C LEU A 108 -4.96 12.87 3.27
N ILE A 109 -5.18 14.10 3.73
CA ILE A 109 -5.64 14.43 5.07
C ILE A 109 -7.01 15.08 4.90
N ASN A 110 -8.07 14.40 5.37
CA ASN A 110 -9.47 14.81 5.15
C ASN A 110 -9.80 15.08 3.65
N GLY A 111 -9.24 14.29 2.74
CA GLY A 111 -9.46 14.42 1.29
C GLY A 111 -8.61 15.49 0.60
N ALA A 112 -7.82 16.28 1.33
CA ALA A 112 -6.89 17.26 0.76
C ALA A 112 -5.46 16.71 0.71
N PRO A 113 -4.64 17.04 -0.30
CA PRO A 113 -3.23 16.64 -0.35
C PRO A 113 -2.44 17.11 0.88
N GLY A 114 -1.75 16.18 1.54
CA GLY A 114 -0.85 16.45 2.67
C GLY A 114 0.62 16.29 2.29
N ARG A 115 1.51 16.96 3.02
CA ARG A 115 2.96 16.86 2.83
C ARG A 115 3.51 15.67 3.60
N VAL A 116 4.25 14.81 2.91
CA VAL A 116 4.82 13.58 3.51
C VAL A 116 5.90 13.91 4.54
N ASP A 117 6.78 14.87 4.23
CA ASP A 117 7.86 15.35 5.09
C ASP A 117 7.38 16.19 6.28
N HIS A 118 6.15 16.73 6.23
CA HIS A 118 5.52 17.50 7.29
C HIS A 118 4.21 16.88 7.79
N PHE A 119 4.07 15.55 7.68
CA PHE A 119 2.80 14.86 7.93
C PHE A 119 2.20 15.17 9.30
N LYS A 120 3.01 15.15 10.36
CA LYS A 120 2.54 15.47 11.72
C LYS A 120 1.96 16.88 11.81
N GLU A 121 2.60 17.86 11.19
CA GLU A 121 2.11 19.25 11.21
C GLU A 121 0.77 19.37 10.50
N ASP A 122 0.65 18.77 9.31
CA ASP A 122 -0.56 18.85 8.51
C ASP A 122 -1.73 18.12 9.19
N VAL A 123 -1.47 16.99 9.86
CA VAL A 123 -2.45 16.30 10.71
C VAL A 123 -2.85 17.18 11.91
N CYS A 124 -1.88 17.79 12.59
CA CYS A 124 -2.15 18.67 13.72
C CYS A 124 -3.01 19.89 13.35
N LYS A 125 -2.79 20.47 12.17
CA LYS A 125 -3.60 21.57 11.61
C LYS A 125 -5.02 21.14 11.26
N ALA A 126 -5.22 19.87 10.91
CA ALA A 126 -6.54 19.34 10.54
C ALA A 126 -7.47 19.14 11.75
N PHE A 127 -6.96 19.09 12.98
CA PHE A 127 -7.79 19.00 14.18
C PHE A 127 -8.43 20.34 14.54
N SER A 128 -9.76 20.36 14.70
CA SER A 128 -10.45 21.53 15.27
C SER A 128 -10.05 21.80 16.73
N LYS A 129 -9.62 20.76 17.46
CA LYS A 129 -9.08 20.83 18.82
C LYS A 129 -7.80 20.00 18.91
N PRO A 130 -6.61 20.62 18.71
CA PRO A 130 -5.36 19.88 18.64
C PRO A 130 -5.03 19.15 19.96
N PRO A 131 -4.64 17.86 19.91
CA PRO A 131 -4.24 17.10 21.08
C PRO A 131 -2.88 17.58 21.64
N PRO A 132 -2.49 17.20 22.88
CA PRO A 132 -1.23 17.66 23.48
C PRO A 132 0.02 17.48 22.59
N PRO A 133 0.21 16.37 21.86
CA PRO A 133 1.36 16.21 20.97
C PRO A 133 1.46 17.23 19.82
N CYS A 134 0.38 17.97 19.53
CA CYS A 134 0.29 19.00 18.49
C CYS A 134 0.54 20.43 19.01
N LYS A 135 0.77 20.61 20.31
CA LYS A 135 1.04 21.91 20.95
C LYS A 135 2.53 22.16 21.19
N GLN A 136 3.38 21.32 20.60
CA GLN A 136 4.83 21.41 20.67
C GLN A 136 5.34 22.41 19.65
#